data_AF-A0A371LRY1-F1
#
_entry.id   AF-A0A371LRY1-F1
#
_cell.length_a   1.000
_cell.length_b   1.000
_cell.length_c   1.000
_cell.angle_alpha   90.00
_cell.angle_beta   90.00
_cell.angle_gamma   90.00
#
_symmetry.space_group_name_H-M   'P 1'
#
loop_
_entity.id
_entity.type
_entity.pdbx_description
1 polymer ?
#
loop_
_entity_poly.entity_id
_entity_poly.type
_entity_poly.pdbx_seq_one_letter_code
_entity_poly.pdbx_strand_id
1 'polypeptide(L)'
;TVNDINEVARSRIGAAGDVVGAPLAEVFPRSVEDSLLLAFEGSSITETSFEEYYPELERWLGVSVASTDDGVAIYVEDVTERKRHEQSVEKLRIEHKRTAVIETVLSEILTELVGATSRAEIAETICRSLGETDIYEFAWVGEREIGSDSLVLHAAAGDTGETVAAVRDELDDETTTTLEERA
;
A
#
# COMPACT_ATOMS: atom_id res chain seq x y z
N THR A 1 19.29 -18.39 -23.16
CA THR A 1 19.08 -19.78 -22.68
C THR A 1 19.84 -19.96 -21.38
N VAL A 2 19.39 -20.85 -20.51
CA VAL A 2 20.07 -21.17 -19.24
C VAL A 2 21.21 -22.14 -19.52
N ASN A 3 22.45 -21.75 -19.20
CA ASN A 3 23.62 -22.59 -19.45
C ASN A 3 23.94 -23.52 -18.27
N ASP A 4 23.70 -23.04 -17.05
CA ASP A 4 23.89 -23.81 -15.82
C ASP A 4 23.00 -23.23 -14.71
N ILE A 5 22.70 -24.05 -13.69
CA ILE A 5 21.98 -23.62 -12.49
C ILE A 5 22.40 -24.49 -11.30
N ASN A 6 22.76 -23.84 -10.19
CA ASN A 6 23.04 -24.56 -8.95
C ASN A 6 21.73 -24.98 -8.23
N GLU A 7 21.83 -25.94 -7.32
CA GLU A 7 20.67 -26.48 -6.60
C GLU A 7 19.92 -25.42 -5.77
N VAL A 8 20.65 -24.47 -5.18
CA VAL A 8 20.07 -23.40 -4.36
C VAL A 8 19.20 -22.47 -5.19
N ALA A 9 19.70 -22.01 -6.33
CA ALA A 9 18.95 -21.17 -7.27
C ALA A 9 17.74 -21.93 -7.82
N ARG A 10 17.92 -23.20 -8.20
CA ARG A 10 16.83 -24.07 -8.67
C ARG A 10 15.70 -24.17 -7.64
N SER A 11 16.04 -24.40 -6.37
CA SER A 11 15.06 -24.47 -5.28
C SER A 11 14.37 -23.12 -5.03
N ARG A 12 15.11 -22.00 -5.10
CA ARG A 12 14.55 -20.65 -4.89
C ARG A 12 13.58 -20.24 -5.98
N ILE A 13 13.84 -20.58 -7.24
CA ILE A 13 12.98 -20.21 -8.37
C ILE A 13 11.88 -21.24 -8.66
N GLY A 14 11.84 -22.36 -7.93
CA GLY A 14 10.83 -23.41 -8.12
C GLY A 14 10.98 -24.19 -9.43
N ALA A 15 12.16 -24.17 -10.06
CA ALA A 15 12.39 -24.81 -11.34
C ALA A 15 12.40 -26.35 -11.21
N ALA A 16 11.59 -27.01 -12.04
CA ALA A 16 11.47 -28.47 -12.10
C ALA A 16 12.02 -29.04 -13.41
N GLY A 17 12.61 -30.24 -13.35
CA GLY A 17 13.17 -30.92 -14.53
C GLY A 17 14.56 -30.45 -14.93
N ASP A 18 14.98 -30.83 -16.13
CA ASP A 18 16.20 -30.32 -16.74
C ASP A 18 15.91 -28.98 -17.43
N VAL A 19 16.61 -27.96 -16.98
CA VAL A 19 16.42 -26.58 -17.44
C VAL A 19 17.62 -26.06 -18.24
N VAL A 20 18.67 -26.87 -18.35
CA VAL A 20 19.84 -26.50 -19.16
C VAL A 20 19.45 -26.48 -20.63
N GLY A 21 19.77 -25.38 -21.30
CA GLY A 21 19.40 -25.12 -22.70
C GLY A 21 18.01 -24.50 -22.88
N ALA A 22 17.15 -24.47 -21.86
CA ALA A 22 15.83 -23.85 -21.97
C ALA A 22 15.92 -22.30 -22.00
N PRO A 23 14.93 -21.61 -22.61
CA PRO A 23 14.84 -20.15 -22.53
C PRO A 23 14.69 -19.67 -21.10
N LEU A 24 15.33 -18.54 -20.75
CA LEU A 24 15.25 -17.98 -19.39
C LEU A 24 13.80 -17.70 -18.98
N ALA A 25 12.97 -17.21 -19.91
CA ALA A 25 11.56 -16.93 -19.69
C ALA A 25 10.68 -18.18 -19.43
N GLU A 26 11.16 -19.39 -19.76
CA GLU A 26 10.46 -20.64 -19.44
C GLU A 26 10.91 -21.22 -18.09
N VAL A 27 12.09 -20.84 -17.60
CA VAL A 27 12.70 -21.37 -16.38
C VAL A 27 12.48 -20.45 -15.18
N PHE A 28 12.57 -19.14 -15.40
CA PHE A 28 12.49 -18.14 -14.34
C PHE A 28 11.01 -17.72 -14.13
N PRO A 29 10.51 -17.75 -12.88
CA PRO A 29 9.12 -17.39 -12.55
C PRO A 29 8.82 -15.93 -12.89
N ARG A 30 7.54 -15.60 -13.11
CA ARG A 30 7.15 -14.21 -13.36
C ARG A 30 7.08 -13.42 -12.06
N SER A 31 7.55 -12.19 -12.12
CA SER A 31 7.40 -11.22 -11.04
C SER A 31 6.26 -10.26 -11.35
N VAL A 32 5.95 -9.39 -10.38
CA VAL A 32 4.96 -8.33 -10.56
C VAL A 32 5.37 -7.29 -11.60
N GLU A 33 6.66 -7.03 -11.79
CA GLU A 33 7.19 -6.01 -12.70
C GLU A 33 7.94 -6.60 -13.90
N ASP A 34 8.16 -7.92 -13.94
CA ASP A 34 8.88 -8.67 -14.97
C ASP A 34 10.28 -8.08 -15.31
N SER A 35 10.92 -7.35 -14.38
CA SER A 35 12.15 -6.60 -14.66
C SER A 35 13.32 -7.46 -15.15
N LEU A 36 13.42 -8.71 -14.68
CA LEU A 36 14.45 -9.63 -15.18
C LEU A 36 14.26 -9.91 -16.68
N LEU A 37 13.02 -10.18 -17.10
CA LEU A 37 12.73 -10.50 -18.49
C LEU A 37 12.95 -9.27 -19.37
N LEU A 38 12.48 -8.09 -18.92
CA LEU A 38 12.71 -6.82 -19.60
C LEU A 38 14.21 -6.49 -19.74
N ALA A 39 15.02 -6.78 -18.72
CA ALA A 39 16.47 -6.57 -18.77
C ALA A 39 17.17 -7.43 -19.85
N PHE A 40 16.60 -8.59 -20.18
CA PHE A 40 17.11 -9.49 -21.22
C PHE A 40 16.51 -9.26 -22.61
N GLU A 41 15.42 -8.48 -22.72
CA GLU A 41 14.88 -8.02 -24.02
C GLU A 41 15.70 -6.87 -24.63
N GLY A 42 16.43 -6.12 -23.80
CA GLY A 42 17.28 -5.01 -24.23
C GLY A 42 18.49 -5.43 -25.07
N SER A 43 18.99 -4.52 -25.92
CA SER A 43 20.16 -4.75 -26.79
C SER A 43 21.47 -4.96 -26.04
N SER A 44 21.53 -4.63 -24.75
CA SER A 44 22.70 -4.83 -23.89
C SER A 44 22.27 -5.08 -22.45
N ILE A 45 22.76 -6.16 -21.86
CA ILE A 45 22.53 -6.47 -20.45
C ILE A 45 23.46 -5.60 -19.62
N THR A 46 22.87 -4.74 -18.80
CA THR A 46 23.59 -3.91 -17.83
C THR A 46 23.53 -4.57 -16.46
N GLU A 47 24.61 -4.51 -15.69
CA GLU A 47 24.61 -5.00 -14.32
C GLU A 47 23.51 -4.27 -13.53
N THR A 48 22.57 -5.04 -12.97
CA THR A 48 21.39 -4.49 -12.30
C THR A 48 21.00 -5.38 -11.12
N SER A 49 20.40 -4.77 -10.10
CA SER A 49 19.88 -5.48 -8.95
C SER A 49 18.53 -4.88 -8.55
N PHE A 50 17.56 -5.74 -8.28
CA PHE A 50 16.21 -5.35 -7.87
C PHE A 50 15.62 -6.41 -6.93
N GLU A 51 14.59 -6.01 -6.18
CA GLU A 51 13.85 -6.89 -5.26
C GLU A 51 12.38 -6.87 -5.62
N GLU A 52 11.83 -8.01 -6.01
CA GLU A 52 10.46 -8.09 -6.51
C GLU A 52 9.68 -9.24 -5.89
N TYR A 53 8.36 -9.09 -5.91
CA TYR A 53 7.45 -10.15 -5.49
C TYR A 53 7.15 -11.09 -6.66
N TYR A 54 7.24 -12.39 -6.39
CA TYR A 54 6.98 -13.49 -7.31
C TYR A 54 5.71 -14.23 -6.83
N PRO A 55 4.53 -13.93 -7.42
CA PRO A 55 3.26 -14.46 -6.93
C PRO A 55 3.17 -15.98 -6.94
N GLU A 56 3.74 -16.63 -7.97
CA GLU A 56 3.74 -18.10 -8.11
C GLU A 56 4.49 -18.80 -6.98
N LEU A 57 5.47 -18.12 -6.38
CA LEU A 57 6.30 -18.65 -5.30
C LEU A 57 5.89 -18.14 -3.92
N GLU A 58 4.99 -17.15 -3.87
CA GLU A 58 4.62 -16.39 -2.67
C GLU A 58 5.83 -15.81 -1.93
N ARG A 59 6.81 -15.30 -2.68
CA ARG A 59 8.11 -14.85 -2.15
C ARG A 59 8.56 -13.54 -2.74
N TRP A 60 9.33 -12.80 -1.95
CA TRP A 60 10.15 -11.72 -2.46
C TRP A 60 11.53 -12.27 -2.79
N LEU A 61 11.98 -12.07 -4.02
CA LEU A 61 13.34 -12.44 -4.43
C LEU A 61 14.14 -11.17 -4.74
N GLY A 62 15.35 -11.12 -4.19
CA GLY A 62 16.40 -10.22 -4.64
C GLY A 62 17.12 -10.86 -5.83
N VAL A 63 17.14 -10.18 -6.96
CA VAL A 63 17.78 -10.66 -8.19
C VAL A 63 18.89 -9.70 -8.57
N SER A 64 20.08 -10.23 -8.81
CA SER A 64 21.22 -9.48 -9.32
C SER A 64 21.72 -10.11 -10.61
N VAL A 65 21.86 -9.30 -11.65
CA VAL A 65 22.34 -9.71 -12.97
C VAL A 65 23.72 -9.14 -13.16
N ALA A 66 24.73 -9.98 -13.38
CA ALA A 66 26.11 -9.57 -13.58
C ALA A 66 26.65 -10.13 -14.91
N SER A 67 27.35 -9.28 -15.67
CA SER A 67 28.07 -9.71 -16.86
C SER A 67 29.37 -10.41 -16.46
N THR A 68 29.70 -11.50 -17.15
CA THR A 68 30.89 -12.32 -16.95
C THR A 68 31.59 -12.55 -18.29
N ASP A 69 32.84 -13.01 -18.27
CA ASP A 69 33.60 -13.28 -19.50
C ASP A 69 32.91 -14.34 -20.40
N ASP A 70 32.15 -15.25 -19.80
CA ASP A 70 31.47 -16.36 -20.47
C ASP A 70 29.95 -16.13 -20.69
N GLY A 71 29.43 -14.95 -20.37
CA GLY A 71 28.01 -14.63 -20.51
C GLY A 71 27.45 -13.83 -19.34
N VAL A 72 26.29 -14.25 -18.82
CA VAL A 72 25.56 -13.51 -17.77
C VAL A 72 25.26 -14.45 -16.62
N ALA A 73 25.60 -14.01 -15.41
CA ALA A 73 25.28 -14.69 -14.17
C ALA A 73 24.07 -14.00 -13.50
N ILE A 74 23.10 -14.81 -13.04
CA ILE A 74 21.94 -14.34 -12.28
C ILE A 74 22.04 -14.90 -10.87
N TYR A 75 22.11 -14.02 -9.89
CA TYR A 75 22.07 -14.35 -8.48
C TYR A 75 20.65 -14.12 -7.96
N VAL A 76 20.14 -15.11 -7.22
CA VAL A 76 18.79 -15.07 -6.64
C VAL A 76 18.89 -15.28 -5.14
N GLU A 77 18.37 -14.34 -4.36
CA GLU A 77 18.27 -14.39 -2.91
C GLU A 77 16.80 -14.35 -2.48
N ASP A 78 16.41 -15.16 -1.49
CA ASP A 78 15.08 -15.06 -0.89
C ASP A 78 15.13 -13.97 0.20
N VAL A 79 14.41 -12.88 -0.04
CA VAL A 79 14.38 -11.70 0.84
C VAL A 79 13.02 -11.57 1.55
N THR A 80 12.19 -12.61 1.49
CA THR A 80 10.83 -12.62 2.01
C THR A 80 10.77 -12.31 3.50
N GLU A 81 11.63 -12.94 4.31
CA GLU A 81 11.68 -12.70 5.76
C GLU A 81 12.09 -11.26 6.09
N ARG A 82 13.04 -10.70 5.35
CA ARG A 82 13.45 -9.30 5.49
C ARG A 82 12.31 -8.34 5.14
N LYS A 83 11.63 -8.57 4.02
CA LYS A 83 10.45 -7.77 3.62
C LYS A 83 9.30 -7.87 4.63
N ARG A 84 9.02 -9.07 5.15
CA ARG A 84 8.01 -9.26 6.23
C ARG A 84 8.37 -8.49 7.49
N HIS A 85 9.66 -8.49 7.86
CA HIS A 85 10.13 -7.73 9.02
C HIS A 85 10.01 -6.22 8.80
N GLU A 86 10.44 -5.71 7.65
CA GLU A 86 10.30 -4.30 7.26
C GLU A 86 8.84 -3.85 7.27
N GLN A 87 7.94 -4.64 6.68
CA GLN A 87 6.49 -4.36 6.67
C GLN A 87 5.90 -4.38 8.09
N SER A 88 6.34 -5.29 8.95
CA SER A 88 5.87 -5.36 10.34
C SER A 88 6.32 -4.13 11.15
N VAL A 89 7.57 -3.70 10.97
CA VAL A 89 8.10 -2.49 11.60
C VAL A 89 7.36 -1.25 11.11
N GLU A 90 7.09 -1.15 9.80
CA GLU A 90 6.36 -0.02 9.25
C GLU A 90 4.92 0.03 9.73
N LYS A 91 4.24 -1.13 9.79
CA LYS A 91 2.89 -1.23 10.36
C LYS A 91 2.87 -0.79 11.83
N LEU A 92 3.83 -1.25 12.64
CA LEU A 92 3.95 -0.83 14.04
C LEU A 92 4.24 0.68 14.17
N ARG A 93 5.05 1.26 13.28
CA ARG A 93 5.28 2.72 13.26
C ARG A 93 4.03 3.50 12.90
N ILE A 94 3.26 3.04 11.92
CA ILE A 94 1.97 3.64 11.54
C ILE A 94 0.99 3.58 12.73
N GLU A 95 0.89 2.41 13.38
CA GLU A 95 0.05 2.24 14.57
C GLU A 95 0.49 3.17 15.72
N HIS A 96 1.80 3.27 16.00
CA HIS A 96 2.31 4.16 17.04
C HIS A 96 2.10 5.65 16.70
N LYS A 97 2.25 6.04 15.43
CA LYS A 97 1.98 7.41 14.97
C LYS A 97 0.51 7.76 15.14
N ARG A 98 -0.42 6.82 14.90
CA ARG A 98 -1.85 7.01 15.18
C ARG A 98 -2.12 7.30 16.66
N THR A 99 -1.53 6.53 17.58
CA THR A 99 -1.76 6.74 19.02
C THR A 99 -1.28 8.12 19.50
N ALA A 100 -0.08 8.54 19.08
CA ALA A 100 0.48 9.83 19.49
C ALA A 100 -0.32 11.04 18.95
N VAL A 101 -0.87 10.92 17.74
CA VAL A 101 -1.68 11.99 17.14
C VAL A 101 -3.07 12.06 17.77
N ILE A 102 -3.69 10.91 18.09
CA ILE A 102 -4.99 10.90 18.78
C ILE A 102 -4.92 11.61 20.13
N GLU A 103 -3.87 11.42 20.94
CA GLU A 103 -3.75 12.07 22.25
C GLU A 103 -3.59 13.59 22.17
N THR A 104 -2.85 14.08 21.16
CA THR A 104 -2.60 15.51 20.97
C THR A 104 -3.84 16.22 20.43
N VAL A 105 -4.45 15.65 19.38
CA VAL A 105 -5.67 16.17 18.76
C VAL A 105 -6.85 16.13 19.75
N LEU A 106 -6.98 15.08 20.55
CA LEU A 106 -8.03 14.99 21.57
C LEU A 106 -7.92 16.11 22.61
N SER A 107 -6.71 16.46 23.03
CA SER A 107 -6.50 17.49 24.07
C SER A 107 -6.77 18.90 23.54
N GLU A 108 -6.41 19.18 22.29
CA GLU A 108 -6.72 20.44 21.60
C GLU A 108 -8.23 20.59 21.39
N ILE A 109 -8.87 19.54 20.87
CA ILE A 109 -10.33 19.47 20.72
C ILE A 109 -11.00 19.69 22.08
N LEU A 110 -10.65 18.93 23.14
CA LEU A 110 -11.29 19.08 24.46
C LEU A 110 -11.16 20.51 25.02
N THR A 111 -10.07 21.21 24.73
CA THR A 111 -9.87 22.59 25.19
C THR A 111 -10.73 23.58 24.40
N GLU A 112 -10.87 23.41 23.08
CA GLU A 112 -11.79 24.22 22.25
C GLU A 112 -13.27 23.90 22.53
N LEU A 113 -13.62 22.63 22.81
CA LEU A 113 -14.99 22.20 23.12
C LEU A 113 -15.52 22.82 24.42
N VAL A 114 -14.65 23.10 25.40
CA VAL A 114 -15.03 23.79 26.64
C VAL A 114 -15.52 25.23 26.37
N GLY A 115 -15.18 25.81 25.20
CA GLY A 115 -15.65 27.13 24.76
C GLY A 115 -16.80 27.12 23.76
N ALA A 116 -17.13 25.97 23.15
CA ALA A 116 -18.15 25.87 22.11
C ALA A 116 -19.56 25.93 22.70
N THR A 117 -20.46 26.67 22.04
CA THR A 117 -21.84 26.88 22.51
C THR A 117 -22.87 26.05 21.74
N SER A 118 -22.44 25.38 20.67
CA SER A 118 -23.32 24.60 19.80
C SER A 118 -22.66 23.36 19.20
N ARG A 119 -23.48 22.36 18.85
CA ARG A 119 -23.03 21.11 18.23
C ARG A 119 -22.38 21.31 16.86
N ALA A 120 -22.77 22.36 16.15
CA ALA A 120 -22.18 22.76 14.87
C ALA A 120 -20.75 23.29 15.05
N GLU A 121 -20.52 24.19 16.03
CA GLU A 121 -19.17 24.71 16.35
C GLU A 121 -18.21 23.59 16.78
N ILE A 122 -18.74 22.60 17.51
CA ILE A 122 -18.02 21.39 17.91
C ILE A 122 -17.60 20.57 16.67
N ALA A 123 -18.53 20.29 15.76
CA ALA A 123 -18.27 19.51 14.56
C ALA A 123 -17.23 20.17 13.64
N GLU A 124 -17.32 21.48 13.46
CA GLU A 124 -16.38 22.26 12.64
C GLU A 124 -14.96 22.22 13.21
N THR A 125 -14.83 22.35 14.53
CA THR A 125 -13.55 22.30 15.23
C THR A 125 -12.88 20.94 15.10
N ILE A 126 -13.65 19.85 15.29
CA ILE A 126 -13.16 18.48 15.15
C ILE A 126 -12.67 18.23 13.71
N CYS A 127 -13.47 18.64 12.71
CA CYS A 127 -13.11 18.42 11.32
C CYS A 127 -11.83 19.17 10.96
N ARG A 128 -11.74 20.46 11.30
CA ARG A 128 -10.55 21.28 11.05
C ARG A 128 -9.30 20.68 11.70
N SER A 129 -9.37 20.36 12.98
CA SER A 129 -8.23 19.81 13.71
C SER A 129 -7.72 18.49 13.12
N LEU A 130 -8.62 17.60 12.66
CA LEU A 130 -8.25 16.33 12.02
C LEU A 130 -7.79 16.50 10.57
N GLY A 131 -8.47 17.35 9.79
CA GLY A 131 -8.17 17.58 8.37
C GLY A 131 -6.90 18.40 8.12
N GLU A 132 -6.41 19.13 9.12
CA GLU A 132 -5.11 19.82 9.08
C GLU A 132 -3.92 18.90 9.44
N THR A 133 -4.17 17.63 9.79
CA THR A 133 -3.10 16.67 10.09
C THR A 133 -2.61 15.91 8.86
N ASP A 134 -1.29 15.70 8.75
CA ASP A 134 -0.67 14.91 7.66
C ASP A 134 -1.04 13.41 7.66
N ILE A 135 -1.89 12.95 8.61
CA ILE A 135 -2.29 11.55 8.73
C ILE A 135 -3.65 11.26 8.11
N TYR A 136 -4.49 12.29 7.93
CA TYR A 136 -5.81 12.18 7.31
C TYR A 136 -5.86 13.14 6.13
N GLU A 137 -6.24 12.62 4.97
CA GLU A 137 -6.43 13.44 3.77
C GLU A 137 -7.68 14.35 3.93
N PHE A 138 -8.69 13.85 4.65
CA PHE A 138 -9.90 14.59 5.00
C PHE A 138 -10.58 14.03 6.27
N ALA A 139 -11.45 14.83 6.89
CA ALA A 139 -12.29 14.48 8.03
C ALA A 139 -13.68 15.11 7.89
N TRP A 140 -14.73 14.39 8.29
CA TRP A 140 -16.10 14.89 8.30
C TRP A 140 -16.87 14.39 9.54
N VAL A 141 -17.89 15.15 9.94
CA VAL A 141 -18.82 14.80 11.03
C VAL A 141 -20.22 14.85 10.46
N GLY A 142 -20.95 13.74 10.58
CA GLY A 142 -22.35 13.66 10.21
C GLY A 142 -23.17 12.95 11.28
N GLU A 143 -24.47 13.20 11.27
CA GLU A 143 -25.42 12.54 12.16
C GLU A 143 -26.49 11.85 11.35
N ARG A 144 -26.87 10.66 11.81
CA ARG A 144 -27.99 9.93 11.24
C ARG A 144 -29.29 10.57 11.69
N GLU A 145 -30.17 10.85 10.75
CA GLU A 145 -31.50 11.36 11.04
C GLU A 145 -32.37 10.24 11.66
N ILE A 146 -33.13 10.57 12.70
CA ILE A 146 -33.91 9.56 13.43
C ILE A 146 -35.14 9.17 12.61
N GLY A 147 -35.17 7.93 12.12
CA GLY A 147 -36.31 7.36 11.40
C GLY A 147 -36.11 7.23 9.89
N SER A 148 -34.98 7.72 9.38
CA SER A 148 -34.50 7.53 8.02
C SER A 148 -33.11 6.88 8.04
N ASP A 149 -32.67 6.39 6.89
CA ASP A 149 -31.28 5.96 6.68
C ASP A 149 -30.41 7.10 6.12
N SER A 150 -30.92 8.33 6.16
CA SER A 150 -30.21 9.52 5.70
C SER A 150 -29.22 10.02 6.77
N LEU A 151 -28.06 10.47 6.29
CA LEU A 151 -26.99 10.99 7.12
C LEU A 151 -26.79 12.48 6.77
N VAL A 152 -27.00 13.35 7.76
CA VAL A 152 -26.85 14.80 7.62
C VAL A 152 -25.43 15.18 7.99
N LEU A 153 -24.72 15.80 7.06
CA LEU A 153 -23.33 16.23 7.26
C LEU A 153 -23.30 17.60 7.98
N HIS A 154 -22.60 17.67 9.11
CA HIS A 154 -22.51 18.87 9.95
C HIS A 154 -21.22 19.67 9.71
N ALA A 155 -20.11 19.01 9.38
CA ALA A 155 -18.85 19.67 9.05
C ALA A 155 -17.91 18.74 8.25
N ALA A 156 -16.97 19.33 7.50
CA ALA A 156 -15.86 18.63 6.84
C ALA A 156 -14.63 19.55 6.69
N ALA A 157 -13.42 18.98 6.72
CA ALA A 157 -12.16 19.68 6.44
C ALA A 157 -11.09 18.72 5.91
N GLY A 158 -10.06 19.26 5.26
CA GLY A 158 -8.97 18.52 4.60
C GLY A 158 -8.78 18.95 3.14
N ASP A 159 -7.70 18.48 2.50
CA ASP A 159 -7.40 18.80 1.10
C ASP A 159 -7.83 17.63 0.21
N THR A 160 -9.03 17.73 -0.37
CA THR A 160 -9.42 16.88 -1.49
C THR A 160 -10.50 17.57 -2.30
N GLY A 161 -10.12 18.17 -3.44
CA GLY A 161 -10.99 18.94 -4.34
C GLY A 161 -12.43 18.42 -4.52
N GLU A 162 -12.65 17.47 -5.44
CA GLU A 162 -14.01 17.04 -5.88
C GLU A 162 -14.66 15.99 -4.95
N THR A 163 -13.91 15.34 -4.06
CA THR A 163 -14.39 14.19 -3.27
C THR A 163 -15.30 14.58 -2.11
N VAL A 164 -15.05 15.70 -1.43
CA VAL A 164 -15.97 16.22 -0.40
C VAL A 164 -17.27 16.73 -1.04
N ALA A 165 -17.18 17.33 -2.23
CA ALA A 165 -18.35 17.76 -2.98
C ALA A 165 -19.17 16.56 -3.48
N ALA A 166 -18.51 15.48 -3.94
CA ALA A 166 -19.18 14.25 -4.34
C ALA A 166 -19.81 13.49 -3.15
N VAL A 167 -19.13 13.43 -1.99
CA VAL A 167 -19.74 12.86 -0.76
C VAL A 167 -20.89 13.73 -0.27
N ARG A 168 -20.81 15.06 -0.40
CA ARG A 168 -21.91 15.98 -0.06
C ARG A 168 -23.10 15.81 -1.02
N ASP A 169 -22.86 15.74 -2.33
CA ASP A 169 -23.91 15.51 -3.33
C ASP A 169 -24.57 14.14 -3.17
N GLU A 170 -23.78 13.09 -2.89
CA GLU A 170 -24.29 11.71 -2.73
C GLU A 170 -25.00 11.48 -1.38
N LEU A 171 -24.74 12.33 -0.38
CA LEU A 171 -25.43 12.32 0.93
C LEU A 171 -26.65 13.24 0.96
N ASP A 172 -26.69 14.29 0.12
CA ASP A 172 -27.87 15.14 -0.08
C ASP A 172 -28.90 14.48 -1.03
N ASP A 173 -28.49 13.52 -1.88
CA ASP A 173 -29.40 12.72 -2.69
C ASP A 173 -30.04 11.62 -1.81
N GLU A 174 -31.38 11.52 -1.84
CA GLU A 174 -32.23 10.69 -0.95
C GLU A 174 -32.01 9.16 -1.09
N THR A 175 -30.95 8.72 -1.78
CA THR A 175 -30.72 7.34 -2.19
C THR A 175 -29.26 6.92 -2.15
N THR A 176 -28.65 6.83 -0.97
CA THR A 176 -27.39 6.09 -0.83
C THR A 176 -27.42 5.16 0.36
N THR A 177 -27.83 3.91 0.09
CA THR A 177 -27.54 2.74 0.93
C THR A 177 -26.04 2.65 1.16
N THR A 178 -25.62 2.74 2.42
CA THR A 178 -24.24 2.54 2.84
C THR A 178 -23.79 1.11 2.53
N LEU A 179 -22.58 1.00 1.97
CA LEU A 179 -21.84 -0.25 1.79
C LEU A 179 -21.28 -0.72 3.15
N GLU A 180 -22.13 -1.28 4.00
CA GLU A 180 -21.72 -2.05 5.19
C GLU A 180 -22.30 -3.47 5.15
N GLU A 181 -21.70 -4.36 4.36
CA GLU A 181 -21.81 -5.82 4.62
C GLU A 181 -20.70 -6.61 3.90
N ARG A 182 -19.45 -6.50 4.36
CA ARG A 182 -18.47 -7.60 4.28
C ARG A 182 -17.69 -7.72 5.58
N ALA A 183 -18.33 -8.32 6.58
CA ALA A 183 -17.68 -9.06 7.66
C ALA A 183 -18.52 -10.31 7.96
#